data_AF-A0A1B6EIC5-F1
#
_entry.id   AF-A0A1B6EIC5-F1
#
_cell.length_a   1.000
_cell.length_b   1.000
_cell.length_c   1.000
_cell.angle_alpha   90.00
_cell.angle_beta   90.00
_cell.angle_gamma   90.00
#
_symmetry.space_group_name_H-M   'P 1'
#
loop_
_entity.id
_entity.type
_entity.pdbx_description
1 polymer ?
#
loop_
_entity_poly.entity_id
_entity_poly.type
_entity_poly.pdbx_seq_one_letter_code
_entity_poly.pdbx_strand_id
1 'polypeptide(L)'
;ESRLLDPTIEEENVCSSVNPQVTGNRGLATLSYLGKLKQVTEFCQTGTMDSDIVIDVIDLLEAQVMEVYPVIQHSLVTKVKKHIKEKKQEAMEHSRSIDGSI
;
A
#
# COMPACT_ATOMS: atom_id res chain seq x y z
N GLU A 1 -18.81 17.08 3.67
CA GLU A 1 -18.34 16.38 2.46
C GLU A 1 -17.84 14.99 2.87
N SER A 2 -18.16 13.92 2.12
CA SER A 2 -17.69 12.57 2.46
C SER A 2 -16.32 12.32 1.84
N ARG A 3 -15.30 12.09 2.66
CA ARG A 3 -13.98 11.63 2.20
C ARG A 3 -14.03 10.11 2.03
N LEU A 4 -13.50 9.63 0.91
CA LEU A 4 -13.38 8.19 0.60
C LEU A 4 -11.91 7.79 0.80
N LEU A 5 -11.69 6.66 1.47
CA LEU A 5 -10.36 6.09 1.68
C LEU A 5 -10.27 4.78 0.89
N ASP A 6 -9.17 4.60 0.16
CA ASP A 6 -8.99 3.47 -0.76
C ASP A 6 -10.18 3.33 -1.73
N PRO A 7 -10.48 4.41 -2.49
CA PRO A 7 -11.67 4.44 -3.33
C PRO A 7 -11.65 3.34 -4.38
N THR A 8 -12.83 2.80 -4.71
CA THR A 8 -12.95 1.89 -5.86
C THR A 8 -12.75 2.65 -7.17
N ILE A 9 -12.55 1.92 -8.27
CA ILE A 9 -12.41 2.52 -9.61
C ILE A 9 -13.63 3.40 -9.94
N GLU A 10 -14.84 2.97 -9.57
CA GLU A 10 -16.06 3.74 -9.78
C GLU A 10 -16.04 5.05 -8.99
N GLU A 11 -15.56 5.01 -7.74
CA GLU A 11 -15.42 6.19 -6.88
C GLU A 11 -14.31 7.14 -7.36
N GLU A 12 -13.17 6.60 -7.81
CA GLU A 12 -12.09 7.39 -8.43
C GLU A 12 -12.56 8.11 -9.69
N ASN A 13 -13.36 7.45 -10.53
CA ASN A 13 -13.95 8.06 -11.72
C ASN A 13 -14.89 9.22 -11.35
N VAL A 14 -15.65 9.08 -10.27
CA VAL A 14 -16.44 10.18 -9.72
C VAL A 14 -15.51 11.31 -9.30
N CYS A 15 -14.47 11.05 -8.50
CA CYS A 15 -13.51 12.07 -8.04
C CYS A 15 -12.75 12.77 -9.19
N SER A 16 -12.49 12.06 -10.29
CA SER A 16 -11.73 12.57 -11.44
C SER A 16 -12.58 13.25 -12.51
N SER A 17 -13.91 13.09 -12.47
CA SER A 17 -14.79 13.67 -13.48
C SER A 17 -14.88 15.20 -13.35
N VAL A 18 -14.60 15.89 -14.47
CA VAL A 18 -14.78 17.34 -14.59
C VAL A 18 -16.27 17.61 -14.78
N ASN A 19 -16.98 17.91 -13.70
CA ASN A 19 -18.37 18.36 -13.76
C ASN A 19 -18.42 19.87 -13.45
N PRO A 20 -18.69 20.74 -14.45
CA PRO A 20 -18.73 22.19 -14.25
C PRO A 20 -19.86 22.67 -13.34
N GLN A 21 -20.83 21.80 -13.02
CA GLN A 21 -21.91 22.09 -12.05
C GLN A 21 -21.51 21.74 -10.61
N VAL A 22 -20.43 20.98 -10.42
CA VAL A 22 -19.91 20.64 -9.09
C VAL A 22 -18.93 21.73 -8.68
N THR A 23 -19.34 22.51 -7.70
CA THR A 23 -18.49 23.51 -7.03
C THR A 23 -17.98 22.91 -5.72
N GLY A 24 -16.72 23.16 -5.38
CA GLY A 24 -16.10 22.66 -4.15
C GLY A 24 -15.02 21.60 -4.37
N ASN A 25 -14.58 21.01 -3.26
CA ASN A 25 -13.45 20.08 -3.22
C ASN A 25 -13.83 18.73 -3.84
N ARG A 26 -13.21 18.43 -4.97
CA ARG A 26 -13.40 17.16 -5.69
C ARG A 26 -12.11 16.80 -6.40
N GLY A 27 -11.45 15.77 -5.88
CA GLY A 27 -10.24 15.26 -6.46
C GLY A 27 -9.83 13.94 -5.84
N LEU A 28 -8.74 13.41 -6.35
CA LEU A 28 -8.07 12.22 -5.83
C LEU A 28 -6.68 12.62 -5.35
N ALA A 29 -6.23 12.03 -4.25
CA ALA A 29 -4.87 12.18 -3.76
C ALA A 29 -4.30 10.81 -3.43
N THR A 30 -3.03 10.61 -3.78
CA THR A 30 -2.29 9.38 -3.54
C THR A 30 -0.94 9.72 -2.95
N LEU A 31 -0.50 8.92 -1.97
CA LEU A 31 0.75 9.15 -1.25
C LEU A 31 1.52 7.84 -1.12
N SER A 32 2.81 7.90 -1.44
CA SER A 32 3.78 6.83 -1.19
C SER A 32 4.68 7.22 -0.02
N TYR A 33 4.92 6.29 0.91
CA TYR A 33 5.57 6.59 2.18
C TYR A 33 6.64 5.56 2.60
N LEU A 34 7.77 6.07 3.08
CA LEU A 34 8.81 5.27 3.75
C LEU A 34 8.59 5.29 5.26
N GLY A 35 7.85 4.29 5.77
CA GLY A 35 7.45 4.23 7.19
C GLY A 35 8.58 4.36 8.21
N LYS A 36 9.78 3.83 7.93
CA LYS A 36 10.93 3.96 8.85
C LYS A 36 11.58 5.35 8.85
N LEU A 37 11.58 6.03 7.70
CA LEU A 37 12.20 7.34 7.54
C LEU A 37 11.20 8.47 7.80
N LYS A 38 9.92 8.13 7.98
CA LYS A 38 8.82 9.08 8.11
C LYS A 38 8.80 10.09 6.95
N GLN A 39 8.96 9.57 5.73
CA GLN A 39 9.19 10.38 4.55
C GLN A 39 8.21 10.02 3.44
N VAL A 40 7.53 11.04 2.91
CA VAL A 40 6.79 10.96 1.66
C VAL A 40 7.78 10.85 0.51
N THR A 41 7.66 9.79 -0.30
CA THR A 41 8.49 9.61 -1.50
C THR A 41 7.82 10.12 -2.75
N GLU A 42 6.49 10.10 -2.77
CA GLU A 42 5.69 10.57 -3.89
C GLU A 42 4.34 11.04 -3.36
N PHE A 43 3.85 12.13 -3.93
CA PHE A 43 2.52 12.64 -3.71
C PHE A 43 1.93 13.05 -5.06
N CYS A 44 0.73 12.56 -5.36
CA CYS A 44 0.01 12.90 -6.56
C CYS A 44 -1.39 13.40 -6.16
N GLN A 45 -1.81 14.51 -6.76
CA GLN A 45 -3.14 15.07 -6.59
C GLN A 45 -3.73 15.36 -7.97
N THR A 46 -4.99 14.98 -8.16
CA THR A 46 -5.78 15.27 -9.36
C THR A 46 -7.12 15.88 -8.98
N GLY A 47 -7.74 16.62 -9.89
CA GLY A 47 -8.98 17.35 -9.62
C GLY A 47 -8.74 18.69 -8.91
N THR A 48 -9.77 19.20 -8.25
CA THR A 48 -9.75 20.50 -7.55
C THR A 48 -9.81 20.27 -6.05
N MET A 49 -8.79 20.73 -5.33
CA MET A 49 -8.76 20.74 -3.87
C MET A 49 -8.14 22.04 -3.36
N ASP A 50 -8.74 22.60 -2.31
CA ASP A 50 -8.19 23.71 -1.55
C ASP A 50 -6.92 23.26 -0.83
N SER A 51 -5.95 24.16 -0.68
CA SER A 51 -4.65 23.86 -0.05
C SER A 51 -4.78 23.25 1.35
N ASP A 52 -5.75 23.75 2.13
CA ASP A 52 -5.96 23.31 3.51
C ASP A 52 -6.46 21.86 3.53
N ILE A 53 -7.32 21.49 2.57
CA ILE A 53 -7.78 20.11 2.39
C ILE A 53 -6.64 19.20 1.93
N VAL A 54 -5.75 19.68 1.07
CA VAL A 54 -4.57 18.90 0.65
C VAL A 54 -3.68 18.55 1.85
N ILE A 55 -3.43 19.50 2.74
CA ILE A 55 -2.64 19.29 3.95
C ILE A 55 -3.32 18.24 4.85
N ASP A 56 -4.62 18.39 5.13
CA ASP A 56 -5.38 17.41 5.91
C ASP A 56 -5.34 16.00 5.30
N VAL A 57 -5.36 15.91 3.97
CA VAL A 57 -5.34 14.64 3.24
C VAL A 57 -3.97 13.99 3.33
N ILE A 58 -2.88 14.76 3.31
CA ILE A 58 -1.52 14.22 3.53
C ILE A 58 -1.44 13.58 4.93
N ASP A 59 -1.86 14.30 5.97
CA ASP A 59 -1.83 13.79 7.35
C ASP A 59 -2.68 12.51 7.49
N LEU A 60 -3.84 12.47 6.85
CA LEU A 60 -4.70 11.29 6.81
C LEU A 60 -4.01 10.12 6.11
N LEU A 61 -3.43 10.33 4.92
CA LEU A 61 -2.80 9.27 4.14
C LEU A 61 -1.54 8.73 4.84
N GLU A 62 -0.77 9.59 5.53
CA GLU A 62 0.34 9.17 6.37
C GLU A 62 -0.11 8.27 7.54
N ALA A 63 -1.21 8.62 8.21
CA ALA A 63 -1.76 7.77 9.26
C ALA A 63 -2.20 6.40 8.70
N GLN A 64 -2.90 6.39 7.55
CA GLN A 64 -3.45 5.17 6.96
C GLN A 64 -2.37 4.23 6.41
N VAL A 65 -1.34 4.77 5.74
CA VAL A 65 -0.24 3.93 5.25
C VAL A 65 0.52 3.26 6.39
N MET A 66 0.60 3.91 7.57
CA MET A 66 1.25 3.33 8.75
C MET A 66 0.45 2.19 9.38
N GLU A 67 -0.87 2.16 9.22
CA GLU A 67 -1.71 1.01 9.62
C GLU A 67 -1.50 -0.20 8.69
N VAL A 68 -1.31 0.03 7.39
CA VAL A 68 -1.08 -1.03 6.40
C VAL A 68 0.36 -1.56 6.45
N TYR A 69 1.33 -0.71 6.81
CA TYR A 69 2.75 -1.02 6.87
C TYR A 69 3.12 -2.33 7.62
N PRO A 70 2.64 -2.59 8.86
CA PRO A 70 2.96 -3.84 9.57
C PRO A 70 2.37 -5.08 8.88
N VAL A 71 1.23 -4.97 8.20
CA VAL A 71 0.61 -6.08 7.47
C VAL A 71 1.50 -6.51 6.30
N ILE A 72 2.03 -5.55 5.55
CA ILE A 72 2.97 -5.80 4.46
C ILE A 72 4.24 -6.48 4.99
N GLN A 73 4.81 -5.95 6.08
CA GLN A 73 5.99 -6.53 6.71
C GLN A 73 5.74 -7.97 7.19
N HIS A 74 4.61 -8.21 7.84
CA HIS A 74 4.24 -9.54 8.31
C HIS A 74 4.11 -10.52 7.14
N SER A 75 3.41 -10.12 6.08
CA SER A 75 3.26 -10.93 4.87
C SER A 75 4.61 -11.30 4.24
N LEU A 76 5.53 -10.32 4.14
CA LEU A 76 6.87 -10.54 3.61
C LEU A 76 7.68 -11.51 4.48
N VAL A 77 7.73 -11.28 5.79
CA VAL A 77 8.46 -12.15 6.72
C VAL A 77 7.92 -13.58 6.69
N THR A 78 6.59 -13.74 6.65
CA THR A 78 5.94 -15.05 6.58
C THR A 78 6.30 -15.78 5.29
N LYS A 79 6.30 -15.09 4.14
CA LYS A 79 6.72 -15.68 2.85
C LYS A 79 8.19 -16.10 2.87
N VAL A 80 9.08 -15.26 3.38
CA VAL A 80 10.52 -15.57 3.48
C VAL A 80 10.76 -16.77 4.40
N LYS A 81 10.13 -16.80 5.58
CA LYS A 81 10.25 -17.91 6.53
C LYS A 81 9.75 -19.23 5.93
N LYS A 82 8.61 -19.19 5.24
CA LYS A 82 8.06 -20.36 4.54
C LYS A 82 9.05 -20.89 3.51
N HIS A 83 9.58 -20.02 2.66
CA HIS A 83 10.55 -20.39 1.63
C HIS A 83 11.82 -21.00 2.21
N ILE A 84 12.37 -20.41 3.28
CA ILE A 84 13.55 -20.96 3.97
C ILE A 84 13.26 -22.37 4.51
N LYS A 85 12.07 -22.59 5.07
CA LYS A 85 11.67 -23.91 5.59
C LYS A 85 11.57 -24.95 4.47
N GLU A 86 10.94 -24.61 3.36
CA GLU A 86 10.83 -25.47 2.18
C GLU A 86 12.21 -25.86 1.65
N LYS A 87 13.11 -24.88 1.49
CA LYS A 87 14.50 -25.14 1.05
C LYS A 87 15.28 -26.06 1.99
N LYS A 88 15.09 -25.92 3.31
CA LYS A 88 15.71 -26.83 4.29
C LYS A 88 15.17 -28.26 4.17
N GLN A 89 13.87 -28.40 3.91
CA GLN A 89 13.25 -29.71 3.74
C GLN A 89 13.73 -30.39 2.46
N GLU A 90 13.77 -29.67 1.33
CA GLU A 90 14.33 -30.17 0.07
C GLU A 90 15.77 -30.66 0.24
N ALA A 91 16.61 -29.89 0.95
CA ALA A 91 18.00 -30.28 1.21
C ALA A 91 18.10 -31.55 2.08
N MET A 92 17.25 -31.71 3.10
CA MET A 92 17.20 -32.92 3.91
C MET A 92 16.74 -34.14 3.09
N GLU A 93 15.73 -34.00 2.24
CA GLU A 93 15.25 -35.06 1.35
C GLU A 93 16.32 -35.48 0.34
N HIS A 94 17.07 -34.51 -0.21
CA HIS A 94 18.21 -34.79 -1.08
C HIS A 94 19.35 -35.53 -0.36
N SER A 95 19.69 -35.15 0.88
CA SER A 95 20.71 -35.88 1.66
C SER A 95 20.31 -37.33 1.98
N ARG A 96 19.03 -37.58 2.31
CA ARG A 96 18.52 -38.93 2.62
C ARG A 96 18.48 -39.86 1.41
N SER A 97 18.29 -39.31 0.21
CA SER A 97 18.27 -40.08 -1.03
C SER A 97 19.67 -40.50 -1.47
N ILE A 98 20.71 -39.74 -1.11
CA ILE A 98 22.11 -40.10 -1.34
C ILE A 98 22.55 -41.23 -0.39
N ASP A 99 22.20 -41.15 0.90
CA ASP A 99 22.61 -42.16 1.90
C ASP A 99 21.91 -43.53 1.75
N GLY A 100 20.73 -43.57 1.10
CA GLY A 100 19.99 -44.81 0.86
C GLY A 100 20.41 -45.61 -0.39
N SER A 101 21.42 -45.14 -1.13
CA SER A 101 21.88 -45.72 -2.40
C SER A 101 23.24 -46.43 -2.33
N ILE A 102 23.77 -46.70 -1.12
CA ILE A 102 25.06 -47.40 -0.88
C ILE A 102 24.80 -48.80 -0.33
#